data_AF-A0A9X8DXI4-F1
#
_entry.id   AF-A0A9X8DXI4-F1
#
_cell.length_a   1.000
_cell.length_b   1.000
_cell.length_c   1.000
_cell.angle_alpha   90.00
_cell.angle_beta   90.00
_cell.angle_gamma   90.00
#
_symmetry.space_group_name_H-M   'P 1'
#
loop_
_entity.id
_entity.type
_entity.pdbx_description
1 polymer ?
#
loop_
_entity_poly.entity_id
_entity_poly.type
_entity_poly.pdbx_seq_one_letter_code
_entity_poly.pdbx_strand_id
1 'polypeptide(L)'
;MGEAMLGVPLSLDDAEHLDPVVYKRYLLFDRVETQLQAVLLGLHEIVPPELLLVFDHKEFELLLCGLTDIDMDDWKTSTVTSSNLKGHDVLEDGKICYFTLKGTECTPGRYPVIHACYNRIDLPLHPTKNLALTMMLMSKPTGFTKE
;
A
#
# COMPACT_ATOMS: atom_id res chain seq x y z
N MET A 1 30.36 12.26 3.34
CA MET A 1 30.02 13.60 2.79
C MET A 1 28.95 13.37 1.73
N GLY A 2 27.67 13.42 2.13
CA GLY A 2 26.55 13.36 1.20
C GLY A 2 26.01 14.76 1.03
N GLU A 3 26.16 15.33 -0.16
CA GLU A 3 25.40 16.53 -0.52
C GLU A 3 23.94 16.09 -0.66
N ALA A 4 23.06 16.64 0.18
CA ALA A 4 21.62 16.55 -0.07
C ALA A 4 21.39 17.01 -1.52
N MET A 5 20.63 16.24 -2.29
CA MET A 5 20.41 16.43 -3.73
C MET A 5 19.79 17.80 -4.12
N LEU A 6 19.51 18.66 -3.13
CA LEU A 6 19.02 20.04 -3.26
C LEU A 6 19.95 21.12 -2.65
N GLY A 7 21.09 20.75 -2.06
CA GLY A 7 22.10 21.70 -1.56
C GLY A 7 21.65 22.68 -0.46
N VAL A 8 20.41 22.59 0.04
CA VAL A 8 19.85 23.48 1.05
C VAL A 8 19.12 22.65 2.11
N PRO A 9 19.39 22.86 3.41
CA PRO A 9 18.58 22.28 4.48
C PRO A 9 17.17 22.86 4.40
N LEU A 10 16.21 22.06 3.95
CA LEU A 10 14.79 22.45 3.98
C LEU A 10 14.28 22.33 5.42
N SER A 11 13.82 23.45 5.99
CA SER A 11 13.04 23.42 7.23
C SER A 11 11.64 22.87 6.95
N LEU A 12 10.95 22.36 7.98
CA LEU A 12 9.58 21.83 7.84
C LEU A 12 8.61 22.88 7.28
N ASP A 13 8.84 24.16 7.60
CA ASP A 13 8.02 25.28 7.17
C ASP A 13 8.26 25.64 5.67
N ASP A 14 9.49 25.42 5.18
CA ASP A 14 9.83 25.60 3.76
C ASP A 14 9.27 24.46 2.89
N ALA A 15 9.08 23.28 3.48
CA ALA A 15 8.64 22.09 2.77
C ALA A 15 7.14 22.13 2.37
N GLU A 16 6.30 22.84 3.14
CA GLU A 16 4.85 22.93 2.90
C GLU A 16 4.51 23.63 1.58
N HIS A 17 5.42 24.46 1.05
CA HIS A 17 5.26 25.19 -0.21
C HIS A 17 5.86 24.48 -1.43
N LEU A 18 6.43 23.28 -1.25
CA LEU A 18 7.05 22.52 -2.33
C LEU A 18 6.02 21.82 -3.21
N ASP A 19 6.41 21.54 -4.45
CA ASP A 19 5.67 20.63 -5.31
C ASP A 19 5.39 19.29 -4.58
N PRO A 20 4.18 18.71 -4.68
CA PRO A 20 3.81 17.51 -3.93
C PRO A 20 4.75 16.31 -4.13
N VAL A 21 5.41 16.21 -5.28
CA VAL A 21 6.41 15.16 -5.55
C VAL A 21 7.66 15.40 -4.71
N VAL A 22 8.13 16.65 -4.68
CA VAL A 22 9.30 17.06 -3.91
C VAL A 22 9.04 16.93 -2.41
N TYR A 23 7.87 17.37 -1.94
CA TYR A 23 7.48 17.24 -0.54
C TYR A 23 7.44 15.77 -0.08
N LYS A 24 6.82 14.88 -0.88
CA LYS A 24 6.79 13.44 -0.59
C LYS A 24 8.17 12.81 -0.59
N ARG A 25 9.04 13.18 -1.54
CA ARG A 25 10.44 12.74 -1.59
C ARG A 25 11.16 13.11 -0.28
N TYR A 26 11.04 14.35 0.15
CA TYR A 26 11.68 14.82 1.39
C TYR A 26 11.22 14.03 2.61
N LEU A 27 9.90 13.85 2.76
CA LEU A 27 9.32 13.11 3.88
C LEU A 27 9.69 11.62 3.90
N LEU A 28 9.85 11.00 2.73
CA LEU A 28 10.09 9.56 2.64
C LEU A 28 11.58 9.20 2.63
N PHE A 29 12.43 10.05 2.05
CA PHE A 29 13.84 9.74 1.81
C PHE A 29 14.77 10.75 2.47
N ASP A 30 14.68 12.03 2.07
CA ASP A 30 15.76 12.98 2.37
C ASP A 30 15.92 13.25 3.88
N ARG A 31 14.81 13.37 4.63
CA ARG A 31 14.88 13.62 6.08
C ARG A 31 15.44 12.46 6.91
N VAL A 32 15.51 11.26 6.34
CA VAL A 32 16.03 10.03 6.97
C VAL A 32 17.22 9.44 6.20
N GLU A 33 17.84 10.21 5.32
CA GLU A 33 18.83 9.72 4.36
C GLU A 33 19.99 8.99 5.06
N THR A 34 20.54 9.57 6.13
CA THR A 34 21.70 8.99 6.82
C THR A 34 21.40 7.64 7.46
N GLN A 35 20.20 7.49 8.02
CA GLN A 35 19.74 6.25 8.67
C GLN A 35 19.44 5.19 7.61
N LEU A 36 18.79 5.59 6.51
CA LEU A 36 18.51 4.70 5.40
C LEU A 36 19.80 4.18 4.75
N GLN A 37 20.80 5.05 4.55
CA GLN A 37 22.11 4.66 4.03
C GLN A 37 22.82 3.66 4.94
N ALA A 38 22.78 3.87 6.27
CA ALA A 38 23.38 2.93 7.22
C ALA A 38 22.74 1.53 7.13
N VAL A 39 21.41 1.45 6.99
CA VAL A 39 20.69 0.18 6.80
C VAL A 39 21.08 -0.50 5.49
N LEU A 40 21.13 0.27 4.39
CA LEU A 40 21.51 -0.27 3.07
C LEU A 40 22.95 -0.78 3.05
N LEU A 41 23.88 -0.06 3.68
CA LEU A 41 25.28 -0.51 3.80
C LEU A 41 25.37 -1.83 4.57
N GLY A 42 24.74 -1.92 5.75
CA GLY A 42 24.74 -3.16 6.54
C GLY A 42 24.08 -4.33 5.83
N LEU A 43 23.01 -4.08 5.05
CA LEU A 43 22.38 -5.11 4.23
C LEU A 43 23.32 -5.59 3.11
N HIS A 44 23.98 -4.67 2.41
CA HIS A 44 24.88 -4.97 1.29
C HIS A 44 26.20 -5.63 1.70
N GLU A 45 26.62 -5.50 2.96
CA GLU A 45 27.75 -6.25 3.52
C GLU A 45 27.46 -7.77 3.60
N ILE A 46 26.18 -8.14 3.71
CA ILE A 46 25.74 -9.53 3.86
C ILE A 46 25.24 -10.08 2.52
N VAL A 47 24.43 -9.30 1.80
CA VAL A 47 23.79 -9.71 0.55
C VAL A 47 24.17 -8.75 -0.57
N PRO A 48 24.88 -9.21 -1.62
CA PRO A 48 25.21 -8.38 -2.76
C PRO A 48 23.97 -7.74 -3.40
N PRO A 49 24.01 -6.44 -3.74
CA PRO A 49 22.86 -5.71 -4.31
C PRO A 49 22.27 -6.39 -5.54
N GLU A 50 23.10 -7.04 -6.37
CA GLU A 50 22.69 -7.68 -7.62
C GLU A 50 21.70 -8.82 -7.39
N LEU A 51 21.77 -9.48 -6.22
CA LEU A 51 20.84 -10.54 -5.83
C LEU A 51 19.51 -9.99 -5.32
N LEU A 52 19.47 -8.73 -4.89
CA LEU A 52 18.25 -8.07 -4.43
C LEU A 52 17.46 -7.47 -5.61
N LEU A 53 18.14 -7.07 -6.69
CA LEU A 53 17.53 -6.43 -7.86
C LEU A 53 16.57 -7.32 -8.66
N VAL A 54 16.60 -8.63 -8.45
CA VAL A 54 15.68 -9.56 -9.12
C VAL A 54 14.28 -9.57 -8.51
N PHE A 55 14.13 -9.06 -7.29
CA PHE A 55 12.89 -9.05 -6.55
C PHE A 55 12.22 -7.68 -6.60
N ASP A 56 10.91 -7.65 -6.75
CA ASP A 56 10.15 -6.45 -6.41
C ASP A 56 9.99 -6.30 -4.88
N HIS A 57 9.45 -5.16 -4.44
CA HIS A 57 9.27 -4.89 -3.01
C HIS A 57 8.36 -5.91 -2.28
N LYS A 58 7.42 -6.56 -2.96
CA LYS A 58 6.52 -7.58 -2.37
C LYS A 58 7.19 -8.93 -2.29
N GLU A 59 7.95 -9.31 -3.31
CA GLU A 59 8.75 -10.52 -3.28
C GLU A 59 9.86 -10.42 -2.22
N PHE A 60 10.46 -9.25 -2.05
CA PHE A 60 11.44 -9.00 -1.00
C PHE A 60 10.81 -9.05 0.41
N GLU A 61 9.62 -8.48 0.59
CA GLU A 61 8.84 -8.61 1.82
C GLU A 61 8.55 -10.09 2.13
N LEU A 62 8.14 -10.86 1.13
CA LEU A 62 7.89 -12.29 1.25
C LEU A 62 9.15 -13.09 1.64
N LEU A 63 10.29 -12.76 1.04
CA LEU A 63 11.57 -13.41 1.36
C LEU A 63 11.97 -13.20 2.83
N LEU A 64 11.78 -11.99 3.35
CA LEU A 64 12.15 -11.63 4.72
C LEU A 64 11.16 -12.13 5.77
N CYS A 65 9.86 -12.02 5.49
CA CYS A 65 8.79 -12.25 6.46
C CYS A 65 8.15 -13.65 6.33
N GLY A 66 8.37 -14.34 5.20
CA GLY A 66 7.72 -15.61 4.89
C GLY A 66 6.23 -15.46 4.51
N LEU A 67 5.57 -16.60 4.29
CA LEU A 67 4.13 -16.66 4.03
C LEU A 67 3.37 -16.59 5.36
N THR A 68 2.35 -15.74 5.41
CA THR A 68 1.35 -15.75 6.47
C THR A 68 0.15 -16.58 6.05
N ASP A 69 -0.27 -17.50 6.91
CA ASP A 69 -1.54 -18.20 6.74
C ASP A 69 -2.68 -17.28 7.18
N ILE A 70 -3.58 -16.97 6.24
CA ILE A 70 -4.75 -16.13 6.51
C ILE A 70 -5.92 -17.04 6.88
N ASP A 71 -6.42 -16.91 8.10
CA ASP A 71 -7.67 -17.55 8.51
C ASP A 71 -8.85 -16.87 7.79
N MET A 72 -9.38 -17.56 6.79
CA MET A 72 -10.47 -17.06 5.96
C MET A 72 -11.80 -16.97 6.71
N ASP A 73 -11.99 -17.73 7.78
CA ASP A 73 -13.24 -17.72 8.54
C ASP A 73 -13.22 -16.56 9.55
N ASP A 74 -12.11 -16.37 10.26
CA ASP A 74 -11.91 -15.16 11.09
C ASP A 74 -12.05 -13.90 10.23
N TRP A 75 -11.36 -13.84 9.09
CA TRP A 75 -11.35 -12.64 8.27
C TRP A 75 -12.74 -12.27 7.74
N LYS A 76 -13.55 -13.25 7.34
CA LYS A 76 -14.95 -13.02 6.93
C LYS A 76 -15.80 -12.52 8.08
N THR A 77 -15.71 -13.14 9.26
CA THR A 77 -16.52 -12.74 10.43
C THR A 77 -16.14 -11.36 10.94
N SER A 78 -14.88 -10.95 10.77
CA SER A 78 -14.33 -9.64 11.15
C SER A 78 -14.35 -8.60 10.01
N THR A 79 -15.09 -8.84 8.92
CA THR A 79 -15.22 -7.90 7.78
C THR A 79 -16.53 -7.11 7.84
N VAL A 80 -16.42 -5.78 7.69
CA VAL A 80 -17.56 -4.87 7.54
C VAL A 80 -17.88 -4.65 6.06
N THR A 81 -19.14 -4.80 5.68
CA THR A 81 -19.62 -4.54 4.31
C THR A 81 -20.51 -3.32 4.25
N SER A 82 -20.36 -2.47 3.22
CA SER A 82 -21.29 -1.37 2.98
C SER A 82 -22.72 -1.86 2.68
N SER A 83 -23.73 -1.00 2.84
CA SER A 83 -25.15 -1.35 2.69
C SER A 83 -25.54 -1.90 1.30
N ASN A 84 -24.76 -1.58 0.27
CA ASN A 84 -24.88 -2.12 -1.09
C ASN A 84 -24.12 -3.45 -1.30
N LEU A 85 -23.52 -4.02 -0.26
CA LEU A 85 -22.84 -5.33 -0.21
C LEU A 85 -23.39 -6.24 0.93
N LYS A 86 -24.64 -6.02 1.36
CA LYS A 86 -25.32 -6.61 2.55
C LYS A 86 -24.78 -7.95 3.08
N GLY A 87 -24.53 -8.02 4.40
CA GLY A 87 -24.27 -9.29 5.08
C GLY A 87 -24.11 -9.32 6.60
N HIS A 88 -23.66 -8.26 7.29
CA HIS A 88 -23.39 -8.33 8.74
C HIS A 88 -23.60 -7.02 9.51
N ASP A 89 -23.98 -7.14 10.77
CA ASP A 89 -24.07 -6.04 11.74
C ASP A 89 -22.66 -5.57 12.15
N VAL A 90 -22.46 -4.26 12.18
CA VAL A 90 -21.19 -3.62 12.55
C VAL A 90 -21.06 -3.60 14.07
N LEU A 91 -19.97 -4.15 14.61
CA LEU A 91 -19.57 -3.94 16.01
C LEU A 91 -18.95 -2.54 16.15
N GLU A 92 -19.75 -1.59 16.63
CA GLU A 92 -19.29 -0.25 17.00
C GLU A 92 -18.66 -0.30 18.40
N ASP A 93 -17.33 -0.44 18.49
CA ASP A 93 -16.62 -0.16 19.76
C ASP A 93 -15.28 0.58 19.58
N GLY A 94 -15.22 1.45 18.57
CA GLY A 94 -14.37 2.65 18.54
C GLY A 94 -12.84 2.49 18.59
N LYS A 95 -12.27 1.29 18.60
CA LYS A 95 -10.80 1.07 18.68
C LYS A 95 -10.19 0.18 17.60
N ILE A 96 -10.98 -0.56 16.83
CA ILE A 96 -10.48 -1.47 15.80
C ILE A 96 -10.96 -1.01 14.42
N CYS A 97 -10.03 -0.71 13.51
CA CYS A 97 -10.33 -0.49 12.09
C CYS A 97 -10.48 -1.84 11.40
N TYR A 98 -11.69 -2.40 11.42
CA TYR A 98 -11.99 -3.66 10.74
C TYR A 98 -11.75 -3.56 9.24
N PHE A 99 -11.47 -4.72 8.63
CA PHE A 99 -11.42 -4.83 7.19
C PHE A 99 -12.78 -4.47 6.59
N THR A 100 -12.80 -3.58 5.61
CA THR A 100 -14.03 -3.01 5.06
C THR A 100 -14.12 -3.24 3.54
N LEU A 101 -15.23 -3.82 3.09
CA LEU A 101 -15.56 -3.90 1.67
C LEU A 101 -16.64 -2.88 1.33
N LYS A 102 -16.33 -1.98 0.40
CA LYS A 102 -17.25 -0.94 -0.07
C LYS A 102 -17.62 -1.16 -1.52
N GLY A 103 -18.91 -1.37 -1.81
CA GLY A 103 -19.39 -1.47 -3.18
C GLY A 103 -19.36 -0.11 -3.86
N THR A 104 -18.87 -0.06 -5.10
CA THR A 104 -18.84 1.14 -5.95
C THR A 104 -19.47 0.89 -7.31
N GLU A 105 -19.83 1.96 -8.00
CA GLU A 105 -20.41 1.86 -9.34
C GLU A 105 -19.44 1.19 -10.32
N CYS A 106 -19.94 0.21 -11.07
CA CYS A 106 -19.15 -0.48 -12.09
C CYS A 106 -18.98 0.41 -13.32
N THR A 107 -17.85 1.12 -13.37
CA THR A 107 -17.43 1.92 -14.52
C THR A 107 -16.39 1.15 -15.35
N PRO A 108 -16.48 1.14 -16.69
CA PRO A 108 -15.50 0.47 -17.53
C PRO A 108 -14.07 0.98 -17.24
N GLY A 109 -13.11 0.06 -17.15
CA GLY A 109 -11.71 0.40 -16.91
C GLY A 109 -11.34 0.71 -15.46
N ARG A 110 -12.29 0.68 -14.51
CA ARG A 110 -11.97 0.80 -13.08
C ARG A 110 -11.64 -0.55 -12.45
N TYR A 111 -10.51 -0.56 -11.75
CA TYR A 111 -10.05 -1.64 -10.89
C TYR A 111 -10.43 -1.36 -9.44
N PRO A 112 -10.39 -2.39 -8.56
CA PRO A 112 -10.50 -2.20 -7.12
C PRO A 112 -9.48 -1.17 -6.60
N VAL A 113 -9.92 -0.30 -5.69
CA VAL A 113 -9.03 0.69 -5.04
C VAL A 113 -8.86 0.32 -3.59
N ILE A 114 -7.61 0.24 -3.14
CA ILE A 114 -7.26 -0.18 -1.78
C ILE A 114 -6.84 1.06 -0.98
N HIS A 115 -7.48 1.25 0.17
CA HIS A 115 -7.15 2.29 1.14
C HIS A 115 -6.51 1.63 2.36
N ALA A 116 -5.21 1.39 2.28
CA ALA A 116 -4.48 0.61 3.28
C ALA A 116 -4.62 1.17 4.71
N CYS A 117 -4.57 2.50 4.89
CA CYS A 117 -4.71 3.12 6.21
C CYS A 117 -6.10 2.91 6.86
N TYR A 118 -7.11 2.56 6.06
CA TYR A 118 -8.48 2.36 6.51
C TYR A 118 -8.92 0.89 6.42
N ASN A 119 -7.99 -0.02 6.11
CA ASN A 119 -8.27 -1.43 5.84
C ASN A 119 -9.47 -1.62 4.89
N ARG A 120 -9.64 -0.74 3.90
CA ARG A 120 -10.82 -0.70 3.02
C ARG A 120 -10.49 -1.01 1.58
N ILE A 121 -11.30 -1.87 0.95
CA ILE A 121 -11.28 -2.09 -0.50
C ILE A 121 -12.59 -1.58 -1.10
N ASP A 122 -12.46 -0.65 -2.04
CA ASP A 122 -13.57 -0.18 -2.87
C ASP A 122 -13.70 -1.12 -4.09
N LEU A 123 -14.80 -1.88 -4.15
CA LEU A 123 -15.07 -2.93 -5.13
C LEU A 123 -16.13 -2.49 -6.14
N PRO A 124 -15.80 -2.37 -7.43
CA PRO A 124 -16.79 -2.15 -8.48
C PRO A 124 -17.79 -3.32 -8.55
N LEU A 125 -19.09 -3.01 -8.59
CA LEU A 125 -20.17 -4.00 -8.61
C LEU A 125 -20.34 -4.63 -10.00
N HIS A 126 -19.46 -5.57 -10.35
CA HIS A 126 -19.49 -6.24 -11.65
C HIS A 126 -20.71 -7.16 -11.82
N PRO A 127 -21.26 -7.29 -13.04
CA PRO A 127 -22.42 -8.14 -13.30
C PRO A 127 -22.23 -9.65 -13.03
N THR A 128 -20.99 -10.15 -13.09
CA THR A 128 -20.68 -11.56 -12.89
C THR A 128 -19.48 -11.76 -11.97
N LYS A 129 -19.50 -12.85 -11.21
CA LYS A 129 -18.38 -13.25 -10.33
C LYS A 129 -17.08 -13.43 -11.11
N ASN A 130 -17.13 -14.03 -12.30
CA ASN A 130 -15.95 -14.25 -13.12
C ASN A 130 -15.29 -12.93 -13.53
N LEU A 131 -16.08 -11.93 -13.94
CA LEU A 131 -15.55 -10.61 -14.28
C LEU A 131 -14.92 -9.94 -13.05
N ALA A 132 -15.56 -10.03 -11.89
CA ALA A 132 -15.00 -9.49 -10.64
C ALA A 132 -13.65 -10.15 -10.28
N LEU A 133 -13.56 -11.47 -10.39
CA LEU A 133 -12.32 -12.22 -10.14
C LEU A 133 -11.22 -11.82 -11.12
N THR A 134 -11.53 -11.74 -12.42
CA THR A 134 -10.56 -11.29 -13.42
C THR A 134 -10.04 -9.89 -13.10
N MET A 135 -10.92 -8.94 -12.75
CA MET A 135 -10.50 -7.57 -12.41
C MET A 135 -9.65 -7.53 -11.14
N MET A 136 -9.94 -8.35 -10.12
CA MET A 136 -9.12 -8.46 -8.92
C MET A 136 -7.71 -9.01 -9.24
N LEU A 137 -7.62 -10.08 -10.04
CA LEU A 137 -6.35 -10.70 -10.42
C LEU A 137 -5.47 -9.79 -11.30
N MET A 138 -6.11 -8.96 -12.13
CA MET A 138 -5.42 -8.03 -13.02
C MET A 138 -5.07 -6.70 -12.33
N SER A 139 -5.58 -6.45 -11.12
CA SER A 139 -5.25 -5.24 -10.36
C SER A 139 -3.78 -5.26 -9.97
N LYS A 140 -3.01 -4.24 -10.37
CA LYS A 140 -1.61 -4.13 -9.97
C LYS A 140 -1.53 -3.82 -8.47
N PRO A 141 -0.82 -4.62 -7.66
CA PRO A 141 -0.70 -4.41 -6.22
C PRO A 141 0.09 -3.15 -5.86
N THR A 142 0.79 -2.52 -6.82
CA THR A 142 1.62 -1.33 -6.60
C THR A 142 0.83 -0.01 -6.59
N GLY A 143 -0.49 -0.03 -6.86
CA GLY A 143 -1.36 1.15 -6.70
C GLY A 143 -1.14 2.29 -7.72
N PHE A 144 -0.19 2.17 -8.65
CA PHE A 144 -0.01 3.12 -9.75
C PHE A 144 -0.81 2.68 -10.97
N THR A 145 -2.08 3.10 -11.04
CA THR A 145 -2.75 3.23 -12.34
C THR A 145 -2.07 4.41 -13.05
N LYS A 146 -1.27 4.11 -14.08
CA LYS A 146 -0.98 5.13 -15.10
C LYS A 146 -2.32 5.52 -15.71
N GLU A 147 -2.73 6.76 -15.51
CA GLU A 147 -3.59 7.45 -16.48
C GLU A 147 -2.80 7.67 -17.77
#